data_AF-A0A7V9AZS3-F1
#
_entry.id   AF-A0A7V9AZS3-F1
#
_cell.length_a   1.000
_cell.length_b   1.000
_cell.length_c   1.000
_cell.angle_alpha   90.00
_cell.angle_beta   90.00
_cell.angle_gamma   90.00
#
_symmetry.space_group_name_H-M   'P 1'
#
loop_
_entity.id
_entity.type
_entity.pdbx_description
1 polymer ?
#
loop_
_entity_poly.entity_id
_entity_poly.type
_entity_poly.pdbx_seq_one_letter_code
_entity_poly.pdbx_strand_id
1 'polypeptide(L)'
;VDLIAGGAELGLTGPVIDLGDTLVVPGAERWLRLTAADGEDLGANPYGAISLVRTNLPGNQISFVTGGQLIIAPVDAPANPTAQLPFTGVDYDLAPDGERIVVSDGRTLSIVDLSGAEVGTFPNPEGISIGSVVWQPDGSILFVDLSSNVVRSVDPGDAG
;
A
#
# COMPACT_ATOMS: atom_id res chain seq x y z
N VAL A 1 -14.71 -35.70 -13.43
CA VAL A 1 -14.09 -34.45 -13.93
C VAL A 1 -12.64 -34.55 -13.52
N ASP A 2 -11.77 -34.92 -14.46
CA ASP A 2 -10.33 -34.90 -14.20
C ASP A 2 -9.89 -33.44 -14.15
N LEU A 3 -9.26 -33.06 -13.05
CA LEU A 3 -8.60 -31.77 -12.93
C LEU A 3 -7.31 -31.88 -13.76
N ILE A 4 -7.31 -31.37 -15.00
CA ILE A 4 -6.09 -31.29 -15.80
C ILE A 4 -5.22 -30.19 -15.19
N ALA A 5 -4.27 -30.58 -14.34
CA ALA A 5 -3.14 -29.75 -13.95
C ALA A 5 -2.18 -29.65 -15.16
N GLY A 6 -2.43 -28.70 -16.04
CA GLY A 6 -1.64 -28.51 -17.27
C GLY A 6 -1.73 -27.11 -17.87
N GLY A 7 -2.14 -26.12 -17.09
CA GLY A 7 -2.06 -24.71 -17.48
C GLY A 7 -0.69 -24.11 -17.14
N ALA A 8 -0.34 -22.99 -17.76
CA ALA A 8 0.83 -22.21 -17.34
C ALA A 8 0.70 -21.87 -15.84
N GLU A 9 1.71 -22.22 -15.05
CA GLU A 9 1.76 -21.86 -13.64
C GLU A 9 1.79 -20.33 -13.53
N LEU A 10 0.86 -19.77 -12.76
CA LEU A 10 0.88 -18.35 -12.44
C LEU A 10 1.97 -18.11 -11.41
N GLY A 11 3.13 -17.64 -11.85
CA GLY A 11 4.15 -17.13 -10.95
C GLY A 11 3.63 -15.89 -10.25
N LEU A 12 3.36 -15.98 -8.95
CA LEU A 12 2.98 -14.82 -8.14
C LEU A 12 4.22 -14.00 -7.81
N THR A 13 4.10 -12.68 -7.87
CA THR A 13 5.19 -11.77 -7.53
C THR A 13 4.86 -10.85 -6.36
N GLY A 14 3.80 -11.16 -5.62
CA GLY A 14 3.43 -10.39 -4.45
C GLY A 14 2.20 -10.95 -3.74
N PRO A 15 1.69 -10.22 -2.73
CA PRO A 15 0.44 -10.58 -2.08
C PRO A 15 -0.73 -10.54 -3.07
N VAL A 16 -1.62 -11.52 -2.97
CA VAL A 16 -2.95 -11.45 -3.58
C VAL A 16 -3.76 -10.39 -2.82
N ILE A 17 -4.34 -9.46 -3.56
CA ILE A 17 -5.08 -8.32 -3.02
C ILE A 17 -6.55 -8.70 -2.96
N ASP A 18 -7.07 -8.85 -1.74
CA ASP A 18 -8.47 -9.19 -1.50
C ASP A 18 -9.31 -7.91 -1.38
N LEU A 19 -10.29 -7.76 -2.27
CA LEU A 19 -11.26 -6.66 -2.30
C LEU A 19 -12.68 -7.15 -1.94
N GLY A 20 -12.80 -8.35 -1.36
CA GLY A 20 -14.05 -8.99 -0.94
C GLY A 20 -14.53 -10.04 -1.94
N ASP A 21 -15.31 -9.62 -2.94
CA ASP A 21 -15.81 -10.52 -4.00
C ASP A 21 -14.83 -10.70 -5.16
N THR A 22 -13.75 -9.92 -5.13
CA THR A 22 -12.77 -9.77 -6.19
C THR A 22 -11.37 -9.92 -5.59
N LEU A 23 -10.53 -10.73 -6.24
CA LEU A 23 -9.09 -10.80 -5.98
C LEU A 23 -8.35 -10.11 -7.12
N VAL A 24 -7.37 -9.27 -6.80
CA VAL A 24 -6.38 -8.79 -7.76
C VAL A 24 -5.06 -9.49 -7.51
N VAL A 25 -4.54 -10.14 -8.55
CA VAL A 25 -3.37 -11.01 -8.47
C VAL A 25 -2.21 -10.38 -9.25
N PRO A 26 -1.12 -9.98 -8.56
CA PRO A 26 0.13 -9.60 -9.21
C PRO A 26 0.86 -10.86 -9.69
N GLY A 27 0.69 -11.22 -10.96
CA GLY A 27 1.50 -12.23 -11.62
C GLY A 27 2.83 -11.67 -12.11
N ALA A 28 3.79 -12.55 -12.43
CA ALA A 28 5.13 -12.16 -12.84
C ALA A 28 5.18 -11.27 -14.09
N GLU A 29 4.25 -11.49 -15.03
CA GLU A 29 4.18 -10.73 -16.27
C GLU A 29 2.84 -10.02 -16.45
N ARG A 30 1.80 -10.41 -15.70
CA ARG A 30 0.41 -9.98 -15.92
C ARG A 30 -0.30 -9.74 -14.60
N TRP A 31 -1.22 -8.79 -14.61
CA TRP A 31 -2.21 -8.61 -13.56
C TRP A 31 -3.46 -9.39 -13.93
N LEU A 32 -4.06 -10.06 -12.93
CA LEU A 32 -5.33 -10.74 -13.10
C LEU A 32 -6.34 -10.24 -12.09
N ARG A 33 -7.59 -10.15 -12.50
CA ARG A 33 -8.74 -10.01 -11.63
C ARG A 33 -9.46 -11.35 -11.58
N LEU A 34 -9.78 -11.86 -10.40
CA LEU A 34 -10.52 -13.09 -10.22
C LEU A 34 -11.76 -12.81 -9.38
N THR A 35 -12.90 -13.36 -9.78
CA THR A 35 -14.10 -13.45 -8.94
C THR A 35 -14.43 -14.92 -8.67
N ALA A 36 -15.53 -15.18 -7.98
CA ALA A 36 -16.03 -16.54 -7.83
C ALA A 36 -16.44 -17.20 -9.17
N ALA A 37 -16.75 -16.41 -10.20
CA ALA A 37 -17.34 -16.88 -11.44
C ALA A 37 -16.38 -16.81 -12.64
N ASP A 38 -15.41 -15.90 -12.63
CA ASP A 38 -14.58 -15.58 -13.78
C ASP A 38 -13.16 -15.13 -13.40
N GLY A 39 -12.32 -15.01 -14.44
CA GLY A 39 -11.00 -14.41 -14.36
C GLY A 39 -10.77 -13.53 -15.58
N GLU A 40 -10.25 -12.33 -15.35
CA GLU A 40 -9.96 -11.31 -16.34
C GLU A 40 -8.48 -10.94 -16.31
N ASP A 41 -7.90 -10.74 -17.49
CA ASP A 41 -6.55 -10.23 -17.65
C ASP A 41 -6.56 -8.70 -17.66
N LEU A 42 -5.96 -8.09 -16.64
CA LEU A 42 -5.91 -6.63 -16.44
C LEU A 42 -4.71 -5.97 -17.17
N GLY A 43 -3.90 -6.75 -17.88
CA GLY A 43 -2.75 -6.23 -18.62
C GLY A 43 -1.40 -6.68 -18.05
N ALA A 44 -0.33 -6.09 -18.58
CA ALA A 44 1.03 -6.42 -18.17
C ALA A 44 1.31 -5.97 -16.75
N ASN A 45 2.12 -6.72 -16.00
CA ASN A 45 2.71 -6.28 -14.75
C ASN A 45 4.13 -5.73 -15.00
N PRO A 46 4.30 -4.40 -15.15
CA PRO A 46 5.62 -3.82 -15.37
C PRO A 46 6.47 -3.73 -14.10
N TYR A 47 5.88 -4.00 -12.93
CA TYR A 47 6.52 -3.79 -11.63
C TYR A 47 7.28 -5.02 -11.12
N GLY A 48 7.01 -6.20 -11.70
CA GLY A 48 7.54 -7.46 -11.19
C GLY A 48 7.05 -7.70 -9.76
N ALA A 49 7.97 -7.74 -8.80
CA ALA A 49 7.63 -7.99 -7.41
C ALA A 49 7.01 -6.77 -6.71
N ILE A 50 5.92 -6.99 -5.98
CA ILE A 50 5.24 -5.97 -5.19
C ILE A 50 5.10 -6.40 -3.72
N SER A 51 4.97 -5.42 -2.85
CA SER A 51 4.84 -5.60 -1.39
C SER A 51 4.01 -4.47 -0.78
N LEU A 52 3.75 -4.53 0.54
CA LEU A 52 3.04 -3.51 1.31
C LEU A 52 1.82 -2.95 0.57
N VAL A 53 0.76 -3.76 0.43
CA VAL A 53 -0.45 -3.33 -0.27
C VAL A 53 -1.38 -2.56 0.67
N ARG A 54 -2.06 -1.54 0.15
CA ARG A 54 -3.22 -0.90 0.80
C ARG A 54 -4.39 -0.77 -0.17
N THR A 55 -5.59 -0.94 0.38
CA THR A 55 -6.88 -0.91 -0.33
C THR A 55 -7.86 0.10 0.30
N ASN A 56 -7.42 0.86 1.30
CA ASN A 56 -8.20 1.89 2.00
C ASN A 56 -8.19 3.25 1.29
N LEU A 57 -7.91 3.27 -0.02
CA LEU A 57 -7.97 4.50 -0.82
C LEU A 57 -9.41 4.81 -1.25
N PRO A 58 -9.77 6.10 -1.36
CA PRO A 58 -11.04 6.48 -1.97
C PRO A 58 -11.09 6.04 -3.43
N GLY A 59 -12.28 5.64 -3.88
CA GLY A 59 -12.51 5.21 -5.26
C GLY A 59 -11.96 3.81 -5.56
N ASN A 60 -11.70 3.54 -6.84
CA ASN A 60 -11.29 2.23 -7.33
C ASN A 60 -9.76 2.11 -7.40
N GLN A 61 -9.08 2.26 -6.26
CA GLN A 61 -7.62 2.34 -6.20
C GLN A 61 -7.00 1.30 -5.26
N ILE A 62 -5.78 0.92 -5.61
CA ILE A 62 -4.85 0.17 -4.78
C ILE A 62 -3.54 0.92 -4.71
N SER A 63 -2.80 0.68 -3.64
CA SER A 63 -1.40 1.07 -3.59
C SER A 63 -0.51 -0.08 -3.17
N PHE A 64 0.74 -0.03 -3.61
CA PHE A 64 1.74 -1.06 -3.34
C PHE A 64 3.15 -0.50 -3.51
N VAL A 65 4.12 -1.14 -2.86
CA VAL A 65 5.54 -0.81 -2.95
C VAL A 65 6.26 -1.75 -3.90
N THR A 66 7.06 -1.18 -4.80
CA THR A 66 7.90 -1.90 -5.76
C THR A 66 9.09 -1.05 -6.17
N GLY A 67 10.27 -1.66 -6.33
CA GLY A 67 11.45 -0.95 -6.86
C GLY A 67 11.86 0.32 -6.11
N GLY A 68 11.56 0.44 -4.82
CA GLY A 68 11.81 1.67 -4.04
C GLY A 68 10.81 2.80 -4.33
N GLN A 69 9.65 2.48 -4.88
CA GLN A 69 8.56 3.40 -5.13
C GLN A 69 7.28 2.90 -4.47
N LEU A 70 6.47 3.85 -4.01
CA LEU A 70 5.07 3.65 -3.68
C LEU A 70 4.26 4.02 -4.93
N ILE A 71 3.45 3.07 -5.38
CA ILE A 71 2.59 3.20 -6.54
C ILE A 71 1.15 3.31 -6.05
N ILE A 72 0.39 4.25 -6.59
CA ILE A 72 -1.07 4.30 -6.47
C ILE A 72 -1.64 4.12 -7.87
N ALA A 73 -2.49 3.11 -8.05
CA ALA A 73 -3.04 2.78 -9.35
C ALA A 73 -4.51 2.35 -9.27
N PRO A 74 -5.29 2.51 -10.35
CA PRO A 74 -6.62 1.96 -10.43
C PRO A 74 -6.59 0.43 -10.34
N VAL A 75 -7.55 -0.17 -9.64
CA VAL A 75 -7.73 -1.62 -9.52
C VAL A 75 -7.82 -2.30 -10.90
N ASP A 76 -8.61 -1.72 -11.82
CA ASP A 76 -8.84 -2.29 -13.15
C ASP A 76 -7.73 -1.98 -14.16
N ALA A 77 -6.74 -1.16 -13.78
CA ALA A 77 -5.62 -0.82 -14.64
C ALA A 77 -4.31 -0.61 -13.83
N PRO A 78 -3.81 -1.62 -13.11
CA PRO A 78 -2.71 -1.43 -12.16
C PRO A 78 -1.42 -0.92 -12.80
N ALA A 79 -1.21 -1.18 -14.10
CA ALA A 79 -0.06 -0.71 -14.88
C ALA A 79 -0.09 0.78 -15.25
N ASN A 80 -1.21 1.47 -15.01
CA ASN A 80 -1.41 2.88 -15.34
C ASN A 80 -1.61 3.70 -14.05
N PRO A 81 -0.53 3.99 -13.31
CA PRO A 81 -0.62 4.57 -11.99
C PRO A 81 -1.07 6.03 -12.03
N THR A 82 -1.86 6.42 -11.04
CA THR A 82 -2.28 7.81 -10.82
C THR A 82 -1.24 8.60 -10.03
N ALA A 83 -0.44 7.94 -9.19
CA ALA A 83 0.69 8.55 -8.50
C ALA A 83 1.84 7.54 -8.36
N GLN A 84 3.07 8.07 -8.40
CA GLN A 84 4.30 7.31 -8.18
C GLN A 84 5.26 8.21 -7.42
N LEU A 85 5.71 7.77 -6.26
CA LEU A 85 6.58 8.54 -5.39
C LEU A 85 7.70 7.67 -4.82
N PRO A 86 8.89 8.24 -4.54
CA PRO A 86 9.96 7.51 -3.87
C PRO A 86 9.48 6.94 -2.53
N PHE A 87 9.86 5.71 -2.23
CA PHE A 87 9.53 5.05 -0.97
C PHE A 87 10.77 4.43 -0.34
N THR A 88 11.09 4.89 0.88
CA THR A 88 12.23 4.40 1.67
C THR A 88 11.81 3.97 3.08
N GLY A 89 10.50 3.90 3.34
CA GLY A 89 9.93 3.54 4.64
C GLY A 89 9.90 2.03 4.90
N VAL A 90 9.52 1.68 6.13
CA VAL A 90 9.21 0.32 6.57
C VAL A 90 7.73 0.00 6.46
N ASP A 91 6.87 1.02 6.58
CA ASP A 91 5.42 0.90 6.44
C ASP A 91 4.81 2.24 6.00
N TYR A 92 3.59 2.21 5.48
CA TYR A 92 2.84 3.42 5.15
C TYR A 92 1.34 3.24 5.30
N ASP A 93 0.62 4.35 5.32
CA ASP A 93 -0.82 4.33 5.11
C ASP A 93 -1.32 5.60 4.43
N LEU A 94 -2.51 5.51 3.84
CA LEU A 94 -3.12 6.56 3.04
C LEU A 94 -4.11 7.35 3.89
N ALA A 95 -4.04 8.68 3.80
CA ALA A 95 -5.02 9.53 4.44
C ALA A 95 -6.40 9.33 3.80
N PRO A 96 -7.51 9.40 4.58
CA PRO A 96 -8.86 9.28 4.06
C PRO A 96 -9.23 10.33 3.01
N ASP A 97 -8.51 11.45 2.96
CA ASP A 97 -8.68 12.48 1.94
C ASP A 97 -8.17 12.05 0.54
N GLY A 98 -7.34 11.00 0.48
CA GLY A 98 -6.73 10.52 -0.75
C GLY A 98 -5.60 11.40 -1.29
N GLU A 99 -5.17 12.43 -0.56
CA GLU A 99 -4.18 13.40 -1.00
C GLU A 99 -2.85 13.29 -0.24
N ARG A 100 -2.86 12.60 0.90
CA ARG A 100 -1.69 12.47 1.79
C ARG A 100 -1.39 11.02 2.15
N ILE A 101 -0.13 10.79 2.51
CA ILE A 101 0.40 9.48 2.89
C ILE A 101 1.24 9.68 4.15
N VAL A 102 1.06 8.81 5.15
CA VAL A 102 2.01 8.69 6.25
C VAL A 102 3.00 7.59 5.92
N VAL A 103 4.29 7.88 6.10
CA VAL A 103 5.39 6.94 5.93
C VAL A 103 6.13 6.82 7.25
N SER A 104 6.35 5.60 7.72
CA SER A 104 7.29 5.33 8.80
C SER A 104 8.62 4.88 8.24
N ASP A 105 9.74 5.43 8.73
CA ASP A 105 11.10 4.90 8.48
C ASP A 105 11.60 3.99 9.63
N GLY A 106 10.72 3.69 10.60
CA GLY A 106 11.03 2.98 11.84
C GLY A 106 11.44 3.90 13.00
N ARG A 107 11.70 5.18 12.74
CA ARG A 107 12.10 6.20 13.73
C ARG A 107 11.24 7.46 13.64
N THR A 108 10.88 7.89 12.45
CA THR A 108 10.06 9.08 12.18
C THR A 108 8.77 8.70 11.49
N LEU A 109 7.77 9.58 11.61
CA LEU A 109 6.61 9.60 10.73
C LEU A 109 6.75 10.83 9.83
N SER A 110 6.87 10.62 8.53
CA SER A 110 6.75 11.71 7.55
C SER A 110 5.38 11.66 6.91
N ILE A 111 4.78 12.82 6.73
CA ILE A 111 3.56 12.99 5.94
C ILE A 111 3.98 13.60 4.61
N VAL A 112 3.63 12.93 3.52
CA VAL A 112 3.93 13.38 2.17
C VAL A 112 2.65 13.54 1.36
N ASP A 113 2.66 14.46 0.40
CA ASP A 113 1.62 14.53 -0.62
C ASP A 113 1.86 13.51 -1.75
N LEU A 114 0.91 13.40 -2.69
CA LEU A 114 1.03 12.48 -3.83
C LEU A 114 2.14 12.83 -4.83
N SER A 115 2.74 14.03 -4.74
CA SER A 115 3.95 14.37 -5.49
C SER A 115 5.23 13.86 -4.83
N GLY A 116 5.11 13.36 -3.59
CA GLY A 116 6.22 12.94 -2.74
C GLY A 116 6.85 14.10 -1.96
N ALA A 117 6.25 15.28 -1.94
CA ALA A 117 6.73 16.39 -1.13
C ALA A 117 6.34 16.16 0.33
N GLU A 118 7.29 16.34 1.25
CA GLU A 118 7.00 16.32 2.68
C GLU A 118 6.17 17.55 3.05
N VAL A 119 5.03 17.31 3.71
CA VAL A 119 4.08 18.33 4.17
C VAL A 119 3.94 18.35 5.69
N GLY A 120 4.64 17.46 6.39
CA GLY A 120 4.78 17.48 7.84
C GLY A 120 5.62 16.32 8.34
N THR A 121 6.24 16.47 9.50
CA THR A 121 7.01 15.39 10.13
C THR A 121 6.78 15.31 11.64
N PHE A 122 6.74 14.09 12.16
CA PHE A 122 6.91 13.82 13.60
C PHE A 122 8.33 13.28 13.80
N PRO A 123 9.27 14.14 14.25
CA PRO A 123 10.59 13.67 14.61
C PRO A 123 10.47 12.70 15.79
N ASN A 124 11.34 11.69 15.82
CA ASN A 124 11.31 10.65 16.85
C ASN A 124 11.28 11.26 18.26
N PRO A 125 10.21 11.06 19.06
CA PRO A 125 10.28 11.33 20.48
C PRO A 125 11.30 10.36 21.07
N GLU A 126 12.41 10.85 21.61
CA GLU A 126 13.55 10.02 22.05
C GLU A 126 13.13 8.69 22.69
N GLY A 127 13.66 7.59 22.15
CA GLY A 127 13.44 6.25 22.69
C GLY A 127 12.28 5.47 22.08
N ILE A 128 11.54 6.02 21.11
CA ILE A 128 10.48 5.29 20.40
C ILE A 128 11.04 4.56 19.17
N SER A 129 10.58 3.33 18.97
CA SER A 129 10.78 2.55 17.74
C SER A 129 9.42 2.40 17.07
N ILE A 130 9.25 2.99 15.90
CA ILE A 130 7.96 3.03 15.21
C ILE A 130 7.82 1.75 14.37
N GLY A 131 6.71 1.06 14.55
CA GLY A 131 6.33 -0.11 13.76
C GLY A 131 5.30 0.25 12.69
N SER A 132 4.26 -0.58 12.58
CA SER A 132 3.17 -0.34 11.65
C SER A 132 2.41 0.95 11.93
N VAL A 133 1.91 1.56 10.86
CA VAL A 133 1.16 2.82 10.89
C VAL A 133 -0.20 2.64 10.21
N VAL A 134 -1.20 3.36 10.70
CA VAL A 134 -2.53 3.41 10.08
C VAL A 134 -3.13 4.81 10.22
N TRP A 135 -3.67 5.33 9.13
CA TRP A 135 -4.46 6.54 9.12
C TRP A 135 -5.91 6.19 9.42
N GLN A 136 -6.48 6.83 10.44
CA GLN A 136 -7.84 6.57 10.87
C GLN A 136 -8.84 7.40 10.05
N PRO A 137 -10.12 6.98 9.96
CA PRO A 137 -11.16 7.75 9.28
C PRO A 137 -11.38 9.16 9.83
N ASP A 138 -11.05 9.40 11.10
CA ASP A 138 -11.14 10.72 11.74
C ASP A 138 -9.96 11.65 11.40
N GLY A 139 -8.97 11.15 10.66
CA GLY A 139 -7.78 11.88 10.24
C GLY A 139 -6.59 11.72 11.18
N SER A 140 -6.73 11.08 12.35
CA SER A 140 -5.59 10.80 13.22
C SER A 140 -4.72 9.66 12.68
N ILE A 141 -3.46 9.60 13.09
CA ILE A 141 -2.53 8.53 12.73
C ILE A 141 -2.26 7.68 13.98
N LEU A 142 -2.49 6.38 13.88
CA LEU A 142 -2.03 5.42 14.87
C LEU A 142 -0.72 4.78 14.43
N PHE A 143 0.14 4.47 15.39
CA PHE A 143 1.32 3.66 15.17
C PHE A 143 1.64 2.78 16.36
N VAL A 144 2.31 1.66 16.08
CA VAL A 144 2.82 0.77 17.14
C VAL A 144 4.17 1.31 17.61
N ASP A 145 4.29 1.60 18.90
CA ASP A 145 5.57 1.83 19.55
C ASP A 145 6.15 0.48 20.00
N LEU A 146 7.07 -0.05 19.20
CA LEU A 146 7.72 -1.33 19.42
C LEU A 146 8.64 -1.33 20.65
N SER A 147 9.04 -0.16 21.15
CA SER A 147 9.88 -0.08 22.36
C SER A 147 9.09 -0.37 23.63
N SER A 148 7.79 -0.07 23.63
CA SER A 148 6.90 -0.19 24.80
C SER A 148 5.67 -1.08 24.56
N ASN A 149 5.49 -1.60 23.34
CA ASN A 149 4.36 -2.44 22.91
C ASN A 149 2.99 -1.79 23.12
N VAL A 150 2.90 -0.48 22.89
CA VAL A 150 1.64 0.27 22.94
C VAL A 150 1.29 0.84 21.58
N VAL A 151 0.01 1.05 21.33
CA VAL A 151 -0.45 1.85 20.19
C VAL A 151 -0.52 3.31 20.63
N ARG A 152 0.08 4.20 19.84
CA ARG A 152 0.06 5.65 20.05
C ARG A 152 -0.77 6.30 18.94
N SER A 153 -1.27 7.50 19.22
CA SER A 153 -2.04 8.33 18.29
C SER A 153 -1.40 9.71 18.20
N VAL A 154 -1.38 10.29 17.00
CA VAL A 154 -0.99 11.68 16.74
C VAL A 154 -1.98 12.34 15.79
N ASP A 155 -2.19 13.64 15.95
CA ASP A 155 -2.95 14.46 15.00
C ASP A 155 -1.98 15.01 13.95
N PRO A 156 -2.18 14.74 12.64
CA PRO A 156 -1.37 15.29 11.56
C PRO A 156 -1.18 16.81 11.60
N GLY A 157 -2.14 17.56 12.16
CA GLY A 157 -2.04 19.02 12.33
C GLY A 157 -0.98 19.47 13.33
N ASP A 158 -0.50 18.57 14.19
CA ASP A 158 0.59 18.81 15.13
C ASP A 158 1.98 18.54 14.53
N ALA A 159 2.05 18.10 13.26
CA ALA A 159 3.30 17.86 12.57
C ALA A 159 4.09 19.16 12.35
N GLY A 160 5.40 19.10 12.56
CA GLY A 160 6.33 20.22 12.37
C GLY A 160 6.85 20.37 10.96
#